data_AF-A0A811Y6H3-F1
#
_entry.id   AF-A0A811Y6H3-F1
#
_cell.length_a   1.000
_cell.length_b   1.000
_cell.length_c   1.000
_cell.angle_alpha   90.00
_cell.angle_beta   90.00
_cell.angle_gamma   90.00
#
_symmetry.space_group_name_H-M   'P 1'
#
loop_
_entity.id
_entity.type
_entity.pdbx_description
1 polymer ?
#
loop_
_entity_poly.entity_id
_entity_poly.type
_entity_poly.pdbx_seq_one_letter_code
_entity_poly.pdbx_strand_id
1 'polypeptide(L)'
;MAAPLYPLTKSNTPYHWGKEQQLAFDKIKRALLTAPALSLPDVTKPFTLYVDEHNGIAKGVLTQKLGPWKRPVAYFSKKLDSVAAGWPPCLRIIAAVAVLVKGSDKLTFGQPLTVVAPHAIETVIRQPPDRWLSNARVTHYQAMLLNSERIRFGTATSLNPATLLPETESPSLVMHDCHQILAEVHGTRGDLKDQPLPDAEATWYTDGSSFLRNGERKAGAAVVDGKAVIWASALEPGTSAQRAELIALTQALRKAKDKKPSFLDHEFGIEKPVDRGQAKGIRKIRLVLFPFSI
;
A
#
# COMPACT_ATOMS: atom_id res chain seq x y z
N MET A 1 15.50 -2.65 9.68
CA MET A 1 16.30 -2.81 10.92
C MET A 1 15.42 -2.72 12.17
N ALA A 2 14.76 -1.60 12.45
CA ALA A 2 14.00 -1.41 13.70
C ALA A 2 12.58 -2.03 13.72
N ALA A 3 12.12 -2.62 12.61
CA ALA A 3 10.75 -3.14 12.48
C ALA A 3 10.30 -4.07 13.64
N PRO A 4 11.13 -5.02 14.13
CA PRO A 4 10.74 -5.91 15.23
C PRO A 4 10.59 -5.24 16.60
N LEU A 5 11.08 -4.01 16.76
CA LEU A 5 11.07 -3.27 18.03
C LEU A 5 9.79 -2.43 18.19
N TYR A 6 9.20 -1.95 17.10
CA TYR A 6 7.98 -1.11 17.16
C TYR A 6 6.76 -1.80 17.79
N PRO A 7 6.50 -3.10 17.62
CA PRO A 7 5.39 -3.77 18.33
C PRO A 7 5.50 -3.67 19.85
N LEU A 8 6.71 -3.58 20.40
CA LEU A 8 6.95 -3.47 21.85
C LEU A 8 6.49 -2.13 22.44
N THR A 9 6.22 -1.12 21.62
CA THR A 9 5.75 0.19 22.07
C THR A 9 4.23 0.33 22.04
N LYS A 10 3.50 -0.70 21.61
CA LYS A 10 2.04 -0.69 21.56
C LYS A 10 1.46 -0.98 22.95
N SER A 11 0.50 -0.17 23.37
CA SER A 11 -0.28 -0.43 24.58
C SER A 11 -1.00 -1.78 24.48
N ASN A 12 -1.20 -2.45 25.62
CA ASN A 12 -1.89 -3.75 25.71
C ASN A 12 -1.21 -4.95 25.02
N THR A 13 0.06 -4.85 24.66
CA THR A 13 0.84 -6.00 24.16
C THR A 13 1.86 -6.44 25.20
N PRO A 14 1.95 -7.74 25.57
CA PRO A 14 2.99 -8.23 26.46
C PRO A 14 4.38 -7.91 25.92
N TYR A 15 5.24 -7.36 26.77
CA TYR A 15 6.63 -7.08 26.39
C TYR A 15 7.40 -8.40 26.26
N HIS A 16 7.65 -8.82 25.02
CA HIS A 16 8.40 -10.04 24.73
C HIS A 16 9.67 -9.72 23.94
N TRP A 17 10.83 -9.81 24.60
CA TRP A 17 12.13 -9.61 23.99
C TRP A 17 12.73 -10.93 23.52
N GLY A 18 12.51 -11.28 22.25
CA GLY A 18 13.02 -12.51 21.64
C GLY A 18 14.32 -12.31 20.86
N LYS A 19 14.70 -13.36 20.14
CA LYS A 19 15.90 -13.37 19.27
C LYS A 19 15.84 -12.32 18.17
N GLU A 20 14.67 -12.06 17.59
CA GLU A 20 14.49 -11.06 16.54
C GLU A 20 14.68 -9.63 17.06
N GLN A 21 14.14 -9.32 18.24
CA GLN A 21 14.30 -8.04 18.91
C GLN A 21 15.77 -7.79 19.26
N GLN A 22 16.43 -8.79 19.86
CA GLN A 22 17.85 -8.71 20.18
C GLN A 22 18.71 -8.47 18.93
N LEU A 23 18.47 -9.23 17.86
CA LEU A 23 19.20 -9.09 16.61
C LEU A 23 18.97 -7.73 15.94
N ALA A 24 17.75 -7.19 16.01
CA ALA A 24 17.45 -5.84 15.55
C ALA A 24 18.19 -4.77 16.36
N PHE A 25 18.20 -4.90 17.69
CA PHE A 25 18.90 -4.00 18.60
C PHE A 25 20.42 -4.01 18.36
N ASP A 26 21.03 -5.19 18.23
CA ASP A 26 22.47 -5.31 17.96
C ASP A 26 22.85 -4.77 16.59
N LYS A 27 21.98 -4.93 15.57
CA LYS A 27 22.18 -4.30 14.26
C LYS A 27 22.16 -2.78 14.35
N ILE A 28 21.28 -2.19 15.17
CA ILE A 28 21.23 -0.74 15.38
C ILE A 28 22.50 -0.27 16.10
N LYS A 29 22.94 -0.97 17.16
CA LYS A 29 24.20 -0.66 17.85
C LYS A 29 25.39 -0.67 16.88
N ARG A 30 25.51 -1.72 16.06
CA ARG A 30 26.56 -1.80 15.04
C ARG A 30 26.48 -0.65 14.05
N ALA A 31 25.30 -0.32 13.54
CA ALA A 31 25.13 0.79 12.61
C ALA A 31 25.50 2.15 13.21
N LEU A 32 25.25 2.38 14.51
CA LEU A 32 25.69 3.58 15.22
C LEU A 32 27.22 3.63 15.37
N LEU A 33 27.86 2.49 15.63
CA LEU A 33 29.32 2.39 15.74
C LEU A 33 30.04 2.55 14.39
N THR A 34 29.39 2.15 13.30
CA THR A 34 29.92 2.26 11.93
C THR A 34 29.30 3.42 11.15
N ALA A 35 28.73 4.42 11.83
CA ALA A 35 28.03 5.51 11.18
C ALA A 35 29.01 6.33 10.33
N PRO A 36 28.77 6.49 9.01
CA PRO A 36 29.66 7.27 8.16
C PRO A 36 29.52 8.77 8.48
N ALA A 37 30.59 9.53 8.20
CA ALA A 37 30.55 10.98 8.33
C ALA A 37 29.56 11.59 7.31
N LEU A 38 28.55 12.29 7.82
CA LEU A 38 27.59 13.05 7.02
C LEU A 38 28.16 14.44 6.69
N SER A 39 27.90 14.92 5.48
CA SER A 39 28.19 16.30 5.09
C SER A 39 27.02 17.22 5.37
N LEU A 40 27.31 18.48 5.72
CA LEU A 40 26.29 19.52 5.76
C LEU A 40 25.71 19.75 4.35
N PRO A 41 24.40 20.01 4.23
CA PRO A 41 23.78 20.30 2.94
C PRO A 41 24.30 21.63 2.38
N ASP A 42 24.77 21.60 1.14
CA ASP A 42 25.21 22.77 0.39
C ASP A 42 24.16 23.11 -0.67
N VAL A 43 23.32 24.11 -0.40
CA VAL A 43 22.23 24.51 -1.31
C VAL A 43 22.70 25.08 -2.65
N THR A 44 24.00 25.31 -2.85
CA THR A 44 24.55 25.75 -4.13
C THR A 44 24.84 24.59 -5.09
N LYS A 45 24.80 23.34 -4.60
CA LYS A 45 25.10 22.13 -5.36
C LYS A 45 23.86 21.27 -5.58
N PRO A 46 23.77 20.57 -6.73
CA PRO A 46 22.69 19.62 -6.96
C PRO A 46 22.78 18.45 -5.98
N PHE A 47 21.62 17.91 -5.62
CA PHE A 47 21.49 16.75 -4.76
C PHE A 47 21.26 15.48 -5.60
N THR A 48 21.64 14.33 -5.06
CA THR A 48 21.24 13.03 -5.59
C THR A 48 20.66 12.16 -4.48
N LEU A 49 19.42 11.71 -4.66
CA LEU A 49 18.73 10.80 -3.76
C LEU A 49 18.71 9.40 -4.37
N TYR A 50 19.39 8.48 -3.71
CA TYR A 50 19.32 7.06 -4.01
C TYR A 50 18.21 6.42 -3.20
N VAL A 51 17.29 5.70 -3.84
CA VAL A 51 16.11 5.11 -3.21
C VAL A 51 16.05 3.62 -3.51
N ASP A 52 15.73 2.85 -2.47
CA ASP A 52 15.39 1.45 -2.58
C ASP A 52 14.17 1.15 -1.70
N GLU A 53 13.48 0.06 -1.99
CA GLU A 53 12.29 -0.36 -1.27
C GLU A 53 12.34 -1.87 -1.03
N HIS A 54 12.09 -2.27 0.21
CA HIS A 54 11.97 -3.68 0.53
C HIS A 54 10.92 -3.91 1.62
N ASN A 55 10.00 -4.86 1.36
CA ASN A 55 8.93 -5.27 2.27
C ASN A 55 8.10 -4.11 2.86
N GLY A 56 7.72 -3.15 2.02
CA GLY A 56 6.93 -1.98 2.40
C GLY A 56 7.74 -0.94 3.17
N ILE A 57 9.07 -0.99 3.14
CA ILE A 57 9.95 -0.02 3.81
C ILE A 57 10.78 0.68 2.73
N ALA A 58 10.51 1.97 2.58
CA ALA A 58 11.36 2.88 1.81
C ALA A 58 12.65 3.14 2.58
N LYS A 59 13.78 3.11 1.88
CA LYS A 59 15.10 3.49 2.39
C LYS A 59 15.83 4.30 1.32
N GLY A 60 16.61 5.26 1.73
CA GLY A 60 17.36 6.06 0.77
C GLY A 60 18.48 6.86 1.40
N VAL A 61 19.39 7.32 0.56
CA VAL A 61 20.50 8.18 0.97
C VAL A 61 20.54 9.40 0.06
N LEU A 62 20.49 10.57 0.69
CA LEU A 62 20.70 11.85 0.04
C LEU A 62 22.19 12.14 0.02
N THR A 63 22.71 12.50 -1.14
CA THR A 63 24.14 12.72 -1.35
C THR A 63 24.38 14.00 -2.11
N GLN A 64 25.59 14.54 -1.96
CA GLN A 64 26.13 15.59 -2.82
C GLN A 64 27.54 15.22 -3.26
N LYS A 65 27.98 15.79 -4.39
CA LYS A 65 29.35 15.60 -4.86
C LYS A 65 30.33 16.41 -3.99
N LEU A 66 31.40 15.76 -3.58
CA LEU A 66 32.59 16.38 -3.00
C LEU A 66 33.79 15.93 -3.84
N GLY A 67 34.17 16.75 -4.83
CA GLY A 67 35.11 16.32 -5.88
C GLY A 67 34.51 15.17 -6.71
N PRO A 68 35.25 14.06 -6.91
CA PRO A 68 34.73 12.89 -7.63
C PRO A 68 33.81 12.01 -6.77
N TRP A 69 33.77 12.21 -5.45
CA TRP A 69 33.09 11.33 -4.51
C TRP A 69 31.65 11.76 -4.24
N LYS A 70 30.78 10.79 -3.97
CA LYS A 70 29.41 11.03 -3.48
C LYS A 70 29.42 10.96 -1.96
N ARG A 71 29.25 12.10 -1.30
CA ARG A 71 29.20 12.20 0.17
C ARG A 71 27.74 12.16 0.64
N PRO A 72 27.38 11.26 1.59
CA PRO A 72 26.06 11.26 2.21
C PRO A 72 25.82 12.54 3.02
N VAL A 73 24.66 13.15 2.81
CA VAL A 73 24.11 14.26 3.61
C VAL A 73 23.15 13.70 4.66
N ALA A 74 22.31 12.75 4.28
CA ALA A 74 21.34 12.14 5.18
C ALA A 74 20.92 10.74 4.71
N TYR A 75 20.58 9.88 5.66
CA TYR A 75 19.91 8.61 5.43
C TYR A 75 18.44 8.73 5.82
N PHE A 76 17.55 8.24 4.97
CA PHE A 76 16.11 8.22 5.19
C PHE A 76 15.61 6.79 5.23
N SER A 77 14.63 6.53 6.09
CA SER A 77 13.81 5.32 6.01
C SER A 77 12.40 5.62 6.50
N LYS A 78 11.40 5.06 5.81
CA LYS A 78 9.99 5.22 6.15
C LYS A 78 9.18 4.02 5.71
N LYS A 79 8.28 3.55 6.59
CA LYS A 79 7.29 2.53 6.24
C LYS A 79 6.24 3.12 5.32
N LEU A 80 5.91 2.41 4.24
CA LEU A 80 4.82 2.75 3.34
C LEU A 80 3.46 2.55 4.02
N ASP A 81 2.43 3.26 3.56
CA ASP A 81 1.06 3.02 4.02
C ASP A 81 0.60 1.62 3.64
N SER A 82 -0.42 1.10 4.32
CA SER A 82 -0.90 -0.27 4.13
C SER A 82 -1.33 -0.58 2.70
N VAL A 83 -1.87 0.41 1.98
CA VAL A 83 -2.28 0.23 0.58
C VAL A 83 -1.05 0.14 -0.30
N ALA A 84 -0.12 1.10 -0.19
CA ALA A 84 1.10 1.08 -0.99
C ALA A 84 1.97 -0.16 -0.68
N ALA A 85 2.05 -0.59 0.57
CA ALA A 85 2.77 -1.79 0.98
C ALA A 85 2.21 -3.08 0.36
N GLY A 86 0.94 -3.09 -0.05
CA GLY A 86 0.31 -4.22 -0.76
C GLY A 86 0.54 -4.23 -2.27
N TRP A 87 1.17 -3.21 -2.84
CA TRP A 87 1.42 -3.13 -4.28
C TRP A 87 2.59 -4.02 -4.74
N PRO A 88 2.66 -4.33 -6.05
CA PRO A 88 3.83 -4.97 -6.65
C PRO A 88 5.11 -4.14 -6.42
N PRO A 89 6.30 -4.76 -6.43
CA PRO A 89 7.57 -4.08 -6.19
C PRO A 89 7.77 -2.81 -7.04
N CYS A 90 7.42 -2.90 -8.34
CA CYS A 90 7.57 -1.80 -9.29
C CYS A 90 6.68 -0.58 -9.00
N LEU A 91 5.62 -0.72 -8.21
CA LEU A 91 4.79 0.40 -7.73
C LEU A 91 5.15 0.82 -6.31
N ARG A 92 5.58 -0.12 -5.46
CA ARG A 92 6.10 0.21 -4.13
C ARG A 92 7.28 1.15 -4.20
N ILE A 93 8.18 0.97 -5.16
CA ILE A 93 9.32 1.86 -5.36
C ILE A 93 8.88 3.29 -5.73
N ILE A 94 7.77 3.47 -6.47
CA ILE A 94 7.22 4.80 -6.80
C ILE A 94 6.73 5.48 -5.52
N ALA A 95 5.98 4.74 -4.68
CA ALA A 95 5.53 5.23 -3.38
C ALA A 95 6.74 5.57 -2.48
N ALA A 96 7.78 4.75 -2.49
CA ALA A 96 9.01 5.00 -1.73
C ALA A 96 9.70 6.29 -2.19
N VAL A 97 9.89 6.47 -3.50
CA VAL A 97 10.47 7.69 -4.08
C VAL A 97 9.65 8.90 -3.69
N ALA A 98 8.32 8.87 -3.88
CA ALA A 98 7.40 9.94 -3.49
C ALA A 98 7.56 10.34 -2.01
N VAL A 99 7.59 9.36 -1.12
CA VAL A 99 7.73 9.57 0.32
C VAL A 99 9.10 10.16 0.68
N LEU A 100 10.18 9.68 0.06
CA LEU A 100 11.54 10.12 0.37
C LEU A 100 11.89 11.46 -0.28
N VAL A 101 11.39 11.77 -1.48
CA VAL A 101 11.50 13.09 -2.10
C VAL A 101 10.90 14.14 -1.17
N LYS A 102 9.64 13.93 -0.76
CA LYS A 102 8.96 14.82 0.21
C LYS A 102 9.71 14.93 1.54
N GLY A 103 10.35 13.85 2.00
CA GLY A 103 11.19 13.86 3.20
C GLY A 103 12.48 14.68 3.03
N SER A 104 13.09 14.59 1.84
CA SER A 104 14.34 15.26 1.50
C SER A 104 14.18 16.77 1.27
N ASP A 105 12.98 17.24 0.94
CA ASP A 105 12.68 18.66 0.68
C ASP A 105 13.09 19.58 1.82
N LYS A 106 13.08 19.08 3.06
CA LYS A 106 13.51 19.80 4.26
C LYS A 106 15.01 20.11 4.28
N LEU A 107 15.81 19.36 3.54
CA LEU A 107 17.26 19.50 3.46
C LEU A 107 17.71 20.09 2.11
N THR A 108 16.95 19.83 1.05
CA THR A 108 17.27 20.35 -0.29
C THR A 108 16.79 21.77 -0.52
N PHE A 109 15.84 22.28 0.29
CA PHE A 109 15.32 23.65 0.18
C PHE A 109 14.87 24.06 -1.23
N GLY A 110 14.33 23.14 -2.02
CA GLY A 110 13.91 23.47 -3.39
C GLY A 110 14.93 23.20 -4.48
N GLN A 111 16.17 22.88 -4.11
CA GLN A 111 17.26 22.73 -5.07
C GLN A 111 17.10 21.50 -5.98
N PRO A 112 17.75 21.50 -7.16
CA PRO A 112 17.71 20.39 -8.09
C PRO A 112 18.08 19.06 -7.43
N LEU A 113 17.22 18.06 -7.63
CA LEU A 113 17.30 16.74 -7.06
C LEU A 113 17.28 15.68 -8.16
N THR A 114 18.35 14.90 -8.26
CA THR A 114 18.38 13.71 -9.10
C THR A 114 17.95 12.49 -8.28
N VAL A 115 16.96 11.74 -8.74
CA VAL A 115 16.48 10.51 -8.11
C VAL A 115 17.02 9.30 -8.87
N VAL A 116 17.61 8.35 -8.15
CA VAL A 116 18.12 7.08 -8.70
C VAL A 116 17.54 5.93 -7.88
N ALA A 117 17.04 4.91 -8.56
CA ALA A 117 16.43 3.73 -7.96
C ALA A 117 16.73 2.48 -8.81
N PRO A 118 16.56 1.26 -8.28
CA PRO A 118 16.69 0.02 -9.05
C PRO A 118 15.51 -0.25 -10.00
N HIS A 119 14.75 0.78 -10.38
CA HIS A 119 13.60 0.69 -11.28
C HIS A 119 13.56 1.93 -12.18
N ALA A 120 13.05 1.80 -13.41
CA ALA A 120 12.88 2.90 -14.36
C ALA A 120 11.64 3.75 -14.04
N ILE A 121 11.68 4.47 -12.92
CA ILE A 121 10.53 5.18 -12.32
C ILE A 121 9.79 6.10 -13.30
N GLU A 122 10.54 6.87 -14.09
CA GLU A 122 9.98 7.88 -14.98
C GLU A 122 8.99 7.30 -15.99
N THR A 123 9.31 6.13 -16.55
CA THR A 123 8.45 5.46 -17.54
C THR A 123 7.12 5.04 -16.91
N VAL A 124 7.18 4.40 -15.74
CA VAL A 124 6.00 3.89 -15.04
C VAL A 124 5.10 5.02 -14.53
N ILE A 125 5.65 6.14 -14.07
CA ILE A 125 4.82 7.26 -13.59
C ILE A 125 4.18 8.07 -14.72
N ARG A 126 4.81 8.10 -15.91
CA ARG A 126 4.24 8.73 -17.12
C ARG A 126 3.12 7.88 -17.72
N GLN A 127 3.25 6.56 -17.65
CA GLN A 127 2.28 5.60 -18.15
C GLN A 127 1.88 4.63 -17.02
N PRO A 128 1.15 5.12 -16.00
CA PRO A 128 0.76 4.30 -14.87
C PRO A 128 -0.23 3.22 -15.31
N PRO A 129 -0.19 2.03 -14.68
CA PRO A 129 -1.17 0.99 -14.98
C PRO A 129 -2.56 1.37 -14.47
N ASP A 130 -3.60 1.08 -15.26
CA ASP A 130 -4.99 1.51 -15.04
C ASP A 130 -5.64 1.01 -13.74
N ARG A 131 -5.05 0.03 -13.02
CA ARG A 131 -5.74 -0.71 -11.94
C ARG A 131 -5.11 -0.72 -10.55
N TRP A 132 -3.84 -0.30 -10.38
CA TRP A 132 -3.22 -0.29 -9.04
C TRP A 132 -3.35 1.04 -8.32
N LEU A 133 -3.38 2.14 -9.08
CA LEU A 133 -3.36 3.49 -8.57
C LEU A 133 -4.69 4.15 -8.86
N SER A 134 -5.33 4.71 -7.83
CA SER A 134 -6.47 5.60 -8.07
C SER A 134 -6.00 6.85 -8.82
N ASN A 135 -6.88 7.47 -9.60
CA ASN A 135 -6.57 8.71 -10.32
C ASN A 135 -6.00 9.78 -9.38
N ALA A 136 -6.56 9.92 -8.17
CA ALA A 136 -6.05 10.84 -7.17
C ALA A 136 -4.59 10.55 -6.76
N ARG A 137 -4.21 9.28 -6.59
CA ARG A 137 -2.83 8.88 -6.26
C ARG A 137 -1.88 9.09 -7.45
N VAL A 138 -2.32 8.76 -8.66
CA VAL A 138 -1.57 9.03 -9.90
C VAL A 138 -1.27 10.52 -10.02
N THR A 139 -2.30 11.37 -9.98
CA THR A 139 -2.15 12.82 -10.10
C THR A 139 -1.24 13.37 -8.99
N HIS A 140 -1.39 12.87 -7.75
CA HIS A 140 -0.54 13.29 -6.64
C HIS A 140 0.95 12.96 -6.89
N TYR A 141 1.26 11.73 -7.32
CA TYR A 141 2.64 11.34 -7.60
C TYR A 141 3.19 12.05 -8.83
N GLN A 142 2.42 12.17 -9.91
CA GLN A 142 2.84 12.88 -11.12
C GLN A 142 3.14 14.34 -10.84
N ALA A 143 2.26 15.07 -10.15
CA ALA A 143 2.46 16.47 -9.81
C ALA A 143 3.73 16.69 -8.96
N MET A 144 4.03 15.75 -8.06
CA MET A 144 5.21 15.81 -7.21
C MET A 144 6.48 15.41 -7.95
N LEU A 145 6.45 14.37 -8.77
CA LEU A 145 7.64 13.69 -9.31
C LEU A 145 8.01 14.11 -10.73
N LEU A 146 7.06 14.58 -11.54
CA LEU A 146 7.29 15.01 -12.93
C LEU A 146 7.56 16.52 -13.06
N ASN A 147 7.84 17.22 -11.96
CA ASN A 147 8.32 18.59 -11.99
C ASN A 147 9.80 18.62 -12.42
N SER A 148 10.05 18.78 -13.72
CA SER A 148 11.37 18.72 -14.33
C SER A 148 12.32 19.86 -13.95
N GLU A 149 11.81 20.96 -13.41
CA GLU A 149 12.64 22.07 -12.91
C GLU A 149 13.39 21.67 -11.64
N ARG A 150 12.76 20.84 -10.80
CA ARG A 150 13.30 20.41 -9.51
C ARG A 150 13.79 18.97 -9.51
N ILE A 151 13.11 18.06 -10.22
CA ILE A 151 13.35 16.63 -10.14
C ILE A 151 13.81 16.09 -11.49
N ARG A 152 14.89 15.32 -11.45
CA ARG A 152 15.40 14.56 -12.60
C ARG A 152 15.54 13.11 -12.23
N PHE A 153 15.28 12.20 -13.16
CA PHE A 153 15.53 10.78 -12.95
C PHE A 153 16.87 10.40 -13.58
N GLY A 154 17.71 9.71 -12.80
CA GLY A 154 18.91 9.07 -13.31
C GLY A 154 18.61 7.66 -13.84
N THR A 155 19.62 7.05 -14.47
CA THR A 155 19.53 5.68 -14.97
C THR A 155 19.23 4.70 -13.84
N ALA A 156 18.31 3.76 -14.10
CA ALA A 156 17.96 2.72 -13.14
C ALA A 156 19.22 1.90 -12.77
N THR A 157 19.52 1.79 -11.48
CA THR A 157 20.80 1.23 -10.98
C THR A 157 20.57 0.46 -9.69
N SER A 158 21.17 -0.74 -9.57
CA SER A 158 21.18 -1.47 -8.29
C SER A 158 22.02 -0.74 -7.25
N LEU A 159 21.61 -0.85 -5.98
CA LEU A 159 22.26 -0.17 -4.87
C LEU A 159 22.85 -1.19 -3.90
N ASN A 160 24.04 -0.90 -3.39
CA ASN A 160 24.65 -1.72 -2.36
C ASN A 160 23.75 -1.76 -1.12
N PRO A 161 23.39 -2.94 -0.58
CA PRO A 161 22.44 -3.05 0.54
C PRO A 161 22.86 -2.35 1.83
N ALA A 162 24.17 -2.17 2.05
CA ALA A 162 24.72 -1.55 3.26
C ALA A 162 24.86 -0.03 3.12
N THR A 163 25.36 0.46 1.99
CA THR A 163 25.64 1.89 1.79
C THR A 163 24.50 2.64 1.10
N LEU A 164 23.62 1.93 0.38
CA LEU A 164 22.60 2.46 -0.53
C LEU A 164 23.17 3.32 -1.67
N LEU A 165 24.46 3.15 -1.98
CA LEU A 165 25.12 3.81 -3.11
C LEU A 165 25.26 2.83 -4.28
N PRO A 166 25.35 3.34 -5.52
CA PRO A 166 25.65 2.52 -6.69
C PRO A 166 26.98 1.78 -6.54
N GLU A 167 27.06 0.57 -7.07
CA GLU A 167 28.32 -0.17 -7.15
C GLU A 167 29.27 0.47 -8.18
N THR A 168 30.55 0.55 -7.85
CA THR A 168 31.55 1.36 -8.56
C THR A 168 32.09 0.72 -9.84
N GLU A 169 31.95 -0.60 -10.01
CA GLU A 169 32.70 -1.34 -11.05
C GLU A 169 31.84 -1.90 -12.18
N SER A 170 30.52 -1.76 -12.11
CA SER A 170 29.63 -2.13 -13.23
C SER A 170 28.29 -1.42 -13.03
N PRO A 171 27.69 -0.79 -14.04
CA PRO A 171 26.26 -0.52 -13.99
C PRO A 171 25.58 -1.89 -13.98
N SER A 172 25.25 -2.39 -12.80
CA SER A 172 24.35 -3.52 -12.64
C SER A 172 23.04 -3.09 -13.30
N LEU A 173 22.85 -3.49 -14.55
CA LEU A 173 21.63 -3.22 -15.28
C LEU A 173 20.48 -3.81 -14.46
N VAL A 174 19.46 -2.99 -14.24
CA VAL A 174 18.20 -3.47 -13.70
C VAL A 174 17.65 -4.45 -14.73
N MET A 175 17.62 -5.73 -14.35
CA MET A 175 17.32 -6.86 -15.25
C MET A 175 15.84 -7.03 -15.57
N HIS A 176 14.97 -6.13 -15.09
CA HIS A 176 13.52 -6.26 -15.29
C HIS A 176 12.90 -5.00 -15.89
N ASP A 177 11.90 -5.24 -16.74
CA ASP A 177 10.98 -4.21 -17.21
C ASP A 177 9.79 -4.11 -16.25
N CYS A 178 9.61 -2.92 -15.67
CA CYS A 178 8.51 -2.67 -14.75
C CYS A 178 7.15 -2.82 -15.45
N HIS A 179 7.03 -2.47 -16.73
CA HIS A 179 5.78 -2.63 -17.46
C HIS A 179 5.43 -4.10 -17.69
N GLN A 180 6.41 -4.94 -18.01
CA GLN A 180 6.20 -6.39 -18.16
C GLN A 180 5.82 -7.04 -16.84
N ILE A 181 6.54 -6.76 -15.75
CA ILE A 181 6.19 -7.29 -14.42
C ILE A 181 4.79 -6.84 -14.03
N LEU A 182 4.47 -5.55 -14.23
CA LEU A 182 3.14 -5.07 -13.89
C LEU A 182 2.11 -5.79 -14.76
N ALA A 183 2.30 -5.90 -16.07
CA ALA A 183 1.39 -6.63 -16.96
C ALA A 183 1.19 -8.11 -16.56
N GLU A 184 2.24 -8.80 -16.12
CA GLU A 184 2.17 -10.20 -15.65
C GLU A 184 1.43 -10.30 -14.31
N VAL A 185 1.76 -9.45 -13.33
CA VAL A 185 1.04 -9.40 -12.04
C VAL A 185 -0.40 -8.90 -12.23
N HIS A 186 -0.65 -8.16 -13.31
CA HIS A 186 -1.96 -7.76 -13.80
C HIS A 186 -2.66 -8.80 -14.64
N GLY A 187 -2.02 -9.93 -14.94
CA GLY A 187 -2.67 -11.06 -15.57
C GLY A 187 -3.96 -11.30 -14.80
N THR A 188 -5.09 -10.97 -15.43
CA THR A 188 -6.40 -11.19 -14.81
C THR A 188 -6.39 -12.63 -14.38
N ARG A 189 -6.59 -12.87 -13.08
CA ARG A 189 -7.09 -14.18 -12.65
C ARG A 189 -8.29 -14.44 -13.54
N GLY A 190 -8.15 -15.27 -14.57
CA GLY A 190 -9.16 -15.40 -15.62
C GLY A 190 -10.49 -15.92 -15.08
N ASP A 191 -10.44 -16.48 -13.86
CA ASP A 191 -11.54 -16.89 -13.01
C ASP A 191 -12.30 -15.74 -12.33
N LEU A 192 -11.75 -14.52 -12.25
CA LEU A 192 -12.41 -13.36 -11.65
C LEU A 192 -12.99 -12.43 -12.73
N LYS A 193 -14.31 -12.27 -12.70
CA LYS A 193 -15.06 -11.37 -13.58
C LYS A 193 -15.81 -10.33 -12.74
N ASP A 194 -16.02 -9.15 -13.32
CA ASP A 194 -16.85 -8.06 -12.77
C ASP A 194 -18.35 -8.29 -12.98
N GLN A 195 -18.71 -9.35 -13.72
CA GLN A 195 -20.08 -9.79 -13.92
C GLN A 195 -20.38 -11.05 -13.12
N PRO A 196 -21.62 -11.24 -12.66
CA PRO A 196 -22.05 -12.48 -12.02
C PRO A 196 -21.75 -13.69 -12.91
N LEU A 197 -21.25 -14.77 -12.30
CA LEU A 197 -21.03 -16.01 -13.03
C LEU A 197 -22.38 -16.65 -13.39
N PRO A 198 -22.62 -17.01 -14.67
CA PRO A 198 -23.88 -17.61 -15.10
C PRO A 198 -24.08 -19.02 -14.51
N ASP A 199 -23.01 -19.72 -14.14
CA ASP A 199 -22.98 -21.04 -13.51
C ASP A 199 -22.60 -20.98 -12.02
N ALA A 200 -22.88 -19.86 -11.33
CA ALA A 200 -22.57 -19.71 -9.92
C ALA A 200 -23.28 -20.78 -9.05
N GLU A 201 -22.50 -21.51 -8.25
CA GLU A 201 -23.01 -22.46 -7.26
C GLU A 201 -23.60 -21.77 -6.02
N ALA A 202 -23.25 -20.49 -5.83
CA ALA A 202 -23.74 -19.67 -4.73
C ALA A 202 -23.71 -18.18 -5.12
N THR A 203 -24.80 -17.46 -4.86
CA THR A 203 -24.84 -16.00 -4.97
C THR A 203 -25.01 -15.41 -3.58
N TRP A 204 -23.97 -14.77 -3.04
CA TRP A 204 -23.97 -14.22 -1.69
C TRP A 204 -23.80 -12.70 -1.69
N TYR A 205 -24.48 -12.05 -0.75
CA TYR A 205 -24.43 -10.63 -0.50
C TYR A 205 -23.70 -10.41 0.83
N THR A 206 -22.77 -9.46 0.85
CA THR A 206 -21.99 -9.11 2.03
C THR A 206 -22.32 -7.70 2.45
N ASP A 207 -22.40 -7.45 3.76
CA ASP A 207 -22.59 -6.10 4.30
C ASP A 207 -21.94 -5.98 5.68
N GLY A 208 -21.46 -4.78 5.99
CA GLY A 208 -20.76 -4.43 7.22
C GLY A 208 -21.13 -3.04 7.71
N SER A 209 -21.74 -2.97 8.90
CA SER A 209 -22.19 -1.71 9.48
C SER A 209 -21.43 -1.34 10.75
N SER A 210 -21.35 -0.04 11.02
CA SER A 210 -20.75 0.53 12.23
C SER A 210 -21.50 1.79 12.62
N PHE A 211 -21.92 1.89 13.89
CA PHE A 211 -22.67 3.03 14.41
C PHE A 211 -22.29 3.34 15.87
N LEU A 212 -22.60 4.55 16.32
CA LEU A 212 -22.40 4.98 17.70
C LEU A 212 -23.66 4.73 18.53
N ARG A 213 -23.51 4.09 19.68
CA ARG A 213 -24.58 3.92 20.68
C ARG A 213 -24.00 4.12 22.07
N ASN A 214 -24.55 5.07 22.83
CA ASN A 214 -24.10 5.44 24.17
C ASN A 214 -22.59 5.77 24.24
N GLY A 215 -22.06 6.47 23.22
CA GLY A 215 -20.64 6.84 23.14
C GLY A 215 -19.70 5.71 22.68
N GLU A 216 -20.20 4.48 22.55
CA GLU A 216 -19.42 3.33 22.09
C GLU A 216 -19.74 3.01 20.62
N ARG A 217 -18.70 2.76 19.81
CA ARG A 217 -18.87 2.37 18.41
C ARG A 217 -19.12 0.86 18.33
N LYS A 218 -20.33 0.48 17.95
CA LYS A 218 -20.73 -0.91 17.73
C LYS A 218 -20.72 -1.23 16.25
N ALA A 219 -20.29 -2.43 15.89
CA ALA A 219 -20.22 -2.86 14.50
C ALA A 219 -20.67 -4.31 14.34
N GLY A 220 -21.13 -4.65 13.14
CA GLY A 220 -21.56 -5.98 12.78
C GLY A 220 -21.29 -6.24 11.30
N ALA A 221 -21.14 -7.50 10.94
CA ALA A 221 -20.94 -7.93 9.57
C ALA A 221 -21.79 -9.17 9.29
N ALA A 222 -22.27 -9.30 8.05
CA ALA A 222 -23.12 -10.41 7.64
C ALA A 222 -22.87 -10.84 6.18
N VAL A 223 -23.17 -12.10 5.91
CA VAL A 223 -23.20 -12.72 4.60
C VAL A 223 -24.54 -13.44 4.46
N VAL A 224 -25.27 -13.16 3.39
CA VAL A 224 -26.60 -13.73 3.12
C VAL A 224 -26.69 -14.24 1.69
N ASP A 225 -27.55 -15.21 1.40
CA ASP A 225 -27.79 -15.73 0.03
C ASP A 225 -29.11 -15.21 -0.58
N GLY A 226 -29.70 -14.17 0.04
CA GLY A 226 -31.01 -13.63 -0.30
C GLY A 226 -32.19 -14.35 0.36
N LYS A 227 -31.99 -15.56 0.92
CA LYS A 227 -33.02 -16.33 1.64
C LYS A 227 -32.65 -16.59 3.10
N ALA A 228 -31.38 -16.84 3.38
CA ALA A 228 -30.85 -17.21 4.67
C ALA A 228 -29.57 -16.44 5.02
N VAL A 229 -29.30 -16.38 6.32
CA VAL A 229 -28.03 -15.86 6.84
C VAL A 229 -26.99 -16.97 6.78
N ILE A 230 -25.97 -16.78 5.96
CA ILE A 230 -24.84 -17.71 5.82
C ILE A 230 -23.83 -17.51 6.95
N TRP A 231 -23.66 -16.25 7.36
CA TRP A 231 -22.83 -15.88 8.50
C TRP A 231 -23.23 -14.49 9.00
N ALA A 232 -23.21 -14.28 10.31
CA ALA A 232 -23.30 -12.95 10.89
C ALA A 232 -22.54 -12.92 12.22
N SER A 233 -21.94 -11.78 12.54
CA SER A 233 -21.25 -11.59 13.81
C SER A 233 -21.30 -10.13 14.25
N ALA A 234 -21.47 -9.92 15.55
CA ALA A 234 -21.04 -8.69 16.18
C ALA A 234 -19.50 -8.60 16.12
N LEU A 235 -18.98 -7.40 15.91
CA LEU A 235 -17.55 -7.13 15.83
C LEU A 235 -17.10 -6.33 17.05
N GLU A 236 -15.79 -6.37 17.30
CA GLU A 236 -15.19 -5.65 18.42
C GLU A 236 -15.56 -4.15 18.40
N PRO A 237 -15.84 -3.56 19.57
CA PRO A 237 -16.08 -2.13 19.69
C PRO A 237 -14.95 -1.31 19.05
N GLY A 238 -15.30 -0.23 18.34
CA GLY A 238 -14.33 0.60 17.62
C GLY A 238 -14.09 0.18 16.16
N THR A 239 -14.65 -0.94 15.69
CA THR A 239 -14.55 -1.34 14.28
C THR A 239 -15.30 -0.35 13.37
N SER A 240 -14.66 0.13 12.30
CA SER A 240 -15.25 1.03 11.30
C SER A 240 -16.16 0.28 10.33
N ALA A 241 -17.07 1.00 9.65
CA ALA A 241 -17.97 0.40 8.65
C ALA A 241 -17.18 -0.29 7.53
N GLN A 242 -16.18 0.40 6.96
CA GLN A 242 -15.29 -0.17 5.94
C GLN A 242 -14.56 -1.44 6.41
N ARG A 243 -14.11 -1.49 7.67
CA ARG A 243 -13.48 -2.69 8.22
C ARG A 243 -14.50 -3.81 8.40
N ALA A 244 -15.74 -3.50 8.77
CA ALA A 244 -16.83 -4.47 8.86
C ALA A 244 -17.16 -5.08 7.49
N GLU A 245 -17.21 -4.26 6.44
CA GLU A 245 -17.41 -4.73 5.05
C GLU A 245 -16.33 -5.73 4.63
N LEU A 246 -15.06 -5.37 4.86
CA LEU A 246 -13.94 -6.27 4.55
C LEU A 246 -13.98 -7.57 5.36
N ILE A 247 -14.46 -7.52 6.61
CA ILE A 247 -14.66 -8.72 7.43
C ILE A 247 -15.78 -9.60 6.84
N ALA A 248 -16.90 -9.01 6.43
CA ALA A 248 -18.01 -9.72 5.78
C ALA A 248 -17.51 -10.45 4.52
N LEU A 249 -16.82 -9.72 3.63
CA LEU A 249 -16.26 -10.27 2.39
C LEU A 249 -15.24 -11.38 2.65
N THR A 250 -14.34 -11.19 3.63
CA THR A 250 -13.36 -12.21 4.00
C THR A 250 -14.02 -13.49 4.49
N GLN A 251 -15.12 -13.39 5.24
CA GLN A 251 -15.87 -14.55 5.73
C GLN A 251 -16.64 -15.24 4.61
N ALA A 252 -17.22 -14.47 3.67
CA ALA A 252 -17.86 -15.02 2.49
C ALA A 252 -16.86 -15.85 1.66
N LEU A 253 -15.67 -15.30 1.39
CA LEU A 253 -14.60 -16.02 0.68
C LEU A 253 -14.17 -17.31 1.40
N ARG A 254 -14.02 -17.27 2.73
CA ARG A 254 -13.65 -18.45 3.52
C ARG A 254 -14.71 -19.55 3.46
N LYS A 255 -16.00 -19.19 3.50
CA LYS A 255 -17.09 -20.16 3.43
C LYS A 255 -17.34 -20.69 2.02
N ALA A 256 -16.85 -20.01 1.00
CA ALA A 256 -16.96 -20.41 -0.40
C ALA A 256 -15.72 -21.15 -0.94
N LYS A 257 -14.81 -21.59 -0.07
CA LYS A 257 -13.50 -22.17 -0.43
C LYS A 257 -13.54 -23.23 -1.53
N ASP A 258 -14.60 -24.02 -1.57
CA ASP A 258 -14.77 -25.15 -2.51
C ASP A 258 -16.01 -24.97 -3.41
N LYS A 259 -16.45 -23.72 -3.62
CA LYS A 259 -17.60 -23.38 -4.47
C LYS A 259 -17.19 -22.45 -5.60
N LYS A 260 -18.06 -22.29 -6.60
CA LYS A 260 -18.03 -21.16 -7.55
C LYS A 260 -18.98 -20.04 -7.09
N PRO A 261 -18.58 -19.14 -6.18
CA PRO A 261 -19.44 -18.08 -5.69
C PRO A 261 -19.48 -16.87 -6.64
N SER A 262 -20.62 -16.20 -6.67
CA SER A 262 -20.76 -14.81 -7.10
C SER A 262 -21.06 -13.95 -5.87
N PHE A 263 -20.23 -12.93 -5.62
CA PHE A 263 -20.43 -11.99 -4.51
C PHE A 263 -20.95 -10.66 -5.04
N LEU A 264 -21.96 -10.11 -4.38
CA LEU A 264 -22.56 -8.83 -4.74
C LEU A 264 -22.49 -7.88 -3.55
N ASP A 265 -21.98 -6.68 -3.81
CA ASP A 265 -21.99 -5.57 -2.85
C ASP A 265 -23.33 -4.80 -2.94
N HIS A 266 -23.78 -4.21 -1.84
CA HIS A 266 -25.04 -3.48 -1.75
C HIS A 266 -25.07 -2.19 -2.60
N GLU A 267 -23.92 -1.72 -3.12
CA GLU A 267 -23.84 -0.47 -3.89
C GLU A 267 -24.39 -0.52 -5.33
N PHE A 268 -24.82 -1.67 -5.86
CA PHE A 268 -25.52 -1.70 -7.15
C PHE A 268 -27.02 -1.41 -7.00
N GLY A 269 -27.35 -0.11 -6.94
CA GLY A 269 -28.69 0.41 -7.13
C GLY A 269 -29.24 0.06 -8.52
N ILE A 270 -30.31 -0.73 -8.53
CA ILE A 270 -31.10 -1.08 -9.72
C ILE A 270 -31.86 0.17 -10.22
N GLU A 271 -31.86 0.37 -11.54
CA GLU A 271 -32.59 1.42 -12.27
C GLU A 271 -34.07 1.54 -11.84
N LYS A 272 -34.56 2.78 -11.71
CA LYS A 272 -35.99 3.04 -11.50
C LYS A 272 -36.77 2.73 -12.79
N PRO A 273 -37.82 1.89 -12.76
CA PRO A 273 -38.67 1.70 -13.92
C PRO A 273 -39.65 2.87 -14.07
N VAL A 274 -39.71 3.41 -15.29
CA VAL A 274 -40.85 4.19 -15.78
C VAL A 274 -41.97 3.22 -16.16
N ASP A 275 -43.11 3.40 -15.50
CA ASP A 275 -44.48 2.98 -15.80
C ASP A 275 -44.79 1.90 -16.87
N ARG A 276 -45.30 0.75 -16.39
CA ARG A 276 -46.57 0.06 -16.71
C ARG A 276 -46.42 -1.46 -16.84
N GLY A 277 -47.20 -2.19 -16.02
CA GLY A 277 -47.51 -3.61 -16.21
C GLY A 277 -46.92 -4.54 -15.13
N GLN A 278 -47.78 -5.18 -14.36
CA GLN A 278 -47.50 -6.13 -13.26
C GLN A 278 -46.52 -7.25 -13.70
N ALA A 279 -45.54 -7.68 -12.89
CA ALA A 279 -45.74 -8.47 -11.68
C ALA A 279 -44.64 -8.24 -10.61
N LYS A 280 -45.09 -8.24 -9.35
CA LYS A 280 -44.31 -7.99 -8.13
C LYS A 280 -43.37 -9.16 -7.83
N GLY A 281 -42.12 -8.85 -7.46
CA GLY A 281 -41.20 -9.89 -6.99
C GLY A 281 -39.85 -9.48 -6.41
N ILE A 282 -39.61 -8.25 -5.95
CA ILE A 282 -38.41 -7.93 -5.15
C ILE A 282 -38.76 -6.92 -4.05
N ARG A 283 -38.82 -7.40 -2.80
CA ARG A 283 -38.80 -6.64 -1.53
C ARG A 283 -38.21 -7.61 -0.49
N LYS A 284 -37.19 -7.34 0.33
CA LYS A 284 -36.54 -6.15 0.89
C LYS A 284 -35.16 -6.63 1.40
N ILE A 285 -34.06 -5.94 1.11
CA ILE A 285 -32.92 -5.96 2.06
C ILE A 285 -33.29 -4.96 3.14
N ARG A 286 -33.67 -5.46 4.32
CA ARG A 286 -33.88 -4.64 5.51
C ARG A 286 -32.67 -4.88 6.40
N LEU A 287 -31.59 -4.13 6.19
CA LEU A 287 -30.53 -4.05 7.19
C LEU A 287 -31.06 -3.23 8.36
N VAL A 288 -31.61 -3.96 9.33
CA VAL A 288 -32.12 -3.40 10.57
C VAL A 288 -31.57 -4.27 11.69
N LEU A 289 -30.43 -3.85 12.23
CA LEU A 289 -29.96 -4.34 13.53
C LEU A 289 -30.96 -3.90 14.60
N PHE A 290 -31.69 -4.85 15.19
CA PHE A 290 -32.54 -4.65 16.38
C PHE A 290 -32.40 -5.83 17.36
N PRO A 291 -32.73 -5.61 18.64
CA PRO A 291 -31.81 -5.66 19.77
C PRO A 291 -31.42 -7.08 20.18
N PHE A 292 -30.15 -7.26 20.55
CA PHE A 292 -29.71 -8.42 21.31
C PHE A 292 -30.35 -8.36 22.71
N SER A 293 -31.15 -9.37 23.07
CA SER A 293 -31.38 -9.71 24.47
C SER A 293 -30.25 -10.62 24.93
N ILE A 294 -29.85 -10.38 26.19
CA ILE A 294 -28.63 -10.79 26.90
C ILE A 294 -28.28 -12.27 26.71
#